data_AF-D7MC66-F1
#
_entry.id   AF-D7MC66-F1
#
_cell.length_a   1.000
_cell.length_b   1.000
_cell.length_c   1.000
_cell.angle_alpha   90.00
_cell.angle_beta   90.00
_cell.angle_gamma   90.00
#
_symmetry.space_group_name_H-M   'P 1'
#
loop_
_entity.id
_entity.type
_entity.pdbx_description
1 polymer ?
#
loop_
_entity_poly.entity_id
_entity_poly.type
_entity_poly.pdbx_seq_one_letter_code
_entity_poly.pdbx_strand_id
1 'polypeptide(L)'
;MSPFKIFFFTALLVAAFSFSAADFNTDVNVAWGNGRGKILNNGQLLTLSLDKSSGSGFQSKTEYLFGKIDMQIKLVPGNSAGTVTTFYLKSEGSTWDEIDFEFLGNMSGDPYTLHTNVYTQGKGDKEQQFYLWFDPTANFHTYSILWNPQRIILTVDDTPIREFKNHESIGVLFPKNKPMRMYASLWNADDWATRGGLVKTDWSKAPFMASYRNIKIDSKPNSNWYTQEMDSTSQARLRWVQKNYMIYNYCTDHKRFPQGAPKECTTSS
;
A
#
# COMPACT_ATOMS: atom_id res chain seq x y z
N MET A 1 -13.73 48.02 -54.16
CA MET A 1 -12.67 48.05 -53.13
C MET A 1 -13.16 47.28 -51.91
N SER A 2 -12.37 46.26 -51.53
CA SER A 2 -12.40 45.28 -50.42
C SER A 2 -13.62 45.14 -49.47
N PRO A 3 -14.07 43.90 -49.17
CA PRO A 3 -14.94 43.63 -48.02
C PRO A 3 -14.10 43.52 -46.73
N PHE A 4 -14.64 44.00 -45.61
CA PHE A 4 -14.06 43.84 -44.28
C PHE A 4 -14.28 42.40 -43.78
N LYS A 5 -13.20 41.67 -43.49
CA LYS A 5 -13.27 40.36 -42.83
C LYS A 5 -13.19 40.55 -41.32
N ILE A 6 -14.29 40.25 -40.62
CA ILE A 6 -14.32 40.17 -39.15
C ILE A 6 -13.77 38.80 -38.75
N PHE A 7 -12.63 38.79 -38.06
CA PHE A 7 -12.08 37.59 -37.44
C PHE A 7 -12.71 37.41 -36.05
N PHE A 8 -13.50 36.35 -35.87
CA PHE A 8 -13.89 35.88 -34.54
C PHE A 8 -12.72 35.11 -33.93
N PHE A 9 -12.10 35.68 -32.90
CA PHE A 9 -11.19 34.93 -32.03
C PHE A 9 -12.03 34.12 -31.04
N THR A 10 -12.16 32.82 -31.28
CA THR A 10 -12.65 31.89 -30.25
C THR A 10 -11.56 31.72 -29.19
N ALA A 11 -11.77 32.32 -28.01
CA ALA A 11 -10.93 32.07 -26.85
C ALA A 11 -11.13 30.61 -26.39
N LEU A 12 -10.09 29.79 -26.51
CA LEU A 12 -10.06 28.46 -25.93
C LEU A 12 -10.00 28.61 -24.40
N LEU A 13 -11.13 28.38 -23.72
CA LEU A 13 -11.16 28.21 -22.26
C LEU A 13 -10.46 26.90 -21.92
N VAL A 14 -9.16 26.97 -21.61
CA VAL A 14 -8.46 25.87 -20.96
C VAL A 14 -8.96 25.84 -19.52
N ALA A 15 -9.89 24.93 -19.22
CA ALA A 15 -10.27 24.65 -17.84
C ALA A 15 -9.02 24.13 -17.12
N ALA A 16 -8.42 24.97 -16.28
CA ALA A 16 -7.41 24.53 -15.35
C ALA A 16 -8.09 23.61 -14.34
N PHE A 17 -7.98 22.30 -14.55
CA PHE A 17 -8.30 21.34 -13.51
C PHE A 17 -7.29 21.56 -12.39
N SER A 18 -7.72 22.23 -11.32
CA SER A 18 -6.98 22.25 -10.07
C SER A 18 -6.93 20.82 -9.54
N PHE A 19 -5.86 20.09 -9.88
CA PHE A 19 -5.46 18.96 -9.07
C PHE A 19 -5.11 19.54 -7.71
N SER A 20 -6.00 19.38 -6.73
CA SER A 20 -5.64 19.65 -5.35
C SER A 20 -4.42 18.78 -5.06
N ALA A 21 -3.28 19.40 -4.81
CA ALA A 21 -2.12 18.66 -4.35
C ALA A 21 -2.51 17.94 -3.07
N ALA A 22 -2.10 16.67 -2.97
CA ALA A 22 -2.18 15.86 -1.76
C ALA A 22 -1.78 16.66 -0.52
N ASP A 23 -2.65 16.77 0.48
CA ASP A 23 -2.36 17.49 1.72
C ASP A 23 -2.74 16.62 2.92
N PHE A 24 -1.74 16.17 3.68
CA PHE A 24 -2.00 15.38 4.88
C PHE A 24 -2.85 16.13 5.91
N ASN A 25 -2.86 17.46 5.94
CA ASN A 25 -3.73 18.23 6.83
C ASN A 25 -5.21 18.04 6.46
N THR A 26 -5.53 17.86 5.19
CA THR A 26 -6.93 17.65 4.74
C THR A 26 -7.33 16.19 4.86
N ASP A 27 -6.45 15.28 4.46
CA ASP A 27 -6.84 13.90 4.16
C ASP A 27 -6.72 12.94 5.34
N VAL A 28 -5.84 13.24 6.31
CA VAL A 28 -5.52 12.31 7.41
C VAL A 28 -5.56 12.97 8.79
N ASN A 29 -5.61 12.13 9.82
CA ASN A 29 -5.31 12.52 11.19
C ASN A 29 -4.24 11.60 11.76
N VAL A 30 -3.29 12.15 12.52
CA VAL A 30 -2.36 11.35 13.33
C VAL A 30 -3.18 10.67 14.42
N ALA A 31 -3.31 9.35 14.36
CA ALA A 31 -4.21 8.57 15.20
C ALA A 31 -3.61 8.30 16.58
N TRP A 32 -2.30 8.09 16.65
CA TRP A 32 -1.57 7.81 17.90
C TRP A 32 -0.07 8.11 17.77
N GLY A 33 0.65 8.09 18.90
CA GLY A 33 2.11 8.23 18.96
C GLY A 33 2.64 9.40 19.78
N ASN A 34 1.76 10.21 20.37
CA ASN A 34 2.13 11.29 21.31
C ASN A 34 3.25 12.21 20.78
N GLY A 35 3.00 12.83 19.61
CA GLY A 35 3.97 13.72 18.94
C GLY A 35 4.99 13.04 18.02
N ARG A 36 5.00 11.70 17.95
CA ARG A 36 5.87 10.91 17.05
C ARG A 36 5.37 10.83 15.61
N GLY A 37 4.13 11.23 15.34
CA GLY A 37 3.62 11.47 14.00
C GLY A 37 3.59 12.98 13.74
N LYS A 38 4.28 13.45 12.69
CA LYS A 38 4.40 14.88 12.38
C LYS A 38 4.02 15.13 10.93
N ILE A 39 3.10 16.05 10.72
CA ILE A 39 2.81 16.64 9.41
C ILE A 39 3.71 17.87 9.27
N LEU A 40 4.49 17.91 8.20
CA LEU A 40 5.54 18.88 7.92
C LEU A 40 5.32 19.52 6.54
N ASN A 41 6.08 20.56 6.22
CA ASN A 41 6.09 21.21 4.91
C ASN A 41 4.68 21.58 4.42
N ASN A 42 3.88 22.18 5.30
CA ASN A 42 2.49 22.57 5.02
C ASN A 42 1.65 21.42 4.45
N GLY A 43 1.78 20.21 5.03
CA GLY A 43 0.97 19.06 4.63
C GLY A 43 1.57 18.14 3.58
N GLN A 44 2.74 18.48 3.03
CA GLN A 44 3.34 17.73 1.92
C GLN A 44 4.17 16.51 2.39
N LEU A 45 4.51 16.44 3.67
CA LEU A 45 5.32 15.38 4.24
C LEU A 45 4.75 14.95 5.58
N LEU A 46 4.65 13.64 5.82
CA LEU A 46 4.32 13.08 7.11
C LEU A 46 5.45 12.14 7.53
N THR A 47 5.99 12.32 8.73
CA THR A 47 6.99 11.42 9.31
C THR A 47 6.42 10.67 10.51
N LEU A 48 6.66 9.38 10.57
CA LEU A 48 6.41 8.54 11.74
C LEU A 48 7.74 8.17 12.38
N SER A 49 7.77 8.13 13.71
CA SER A 49 8.95 7.76 14.49
C SER A 49 8.61 6.71 15.54
N LEU A 50 9.58 5.85 15.82
CA LEU A 50 9.47 4.75 16.76
C LEU A 50 10.68 4.76 17.69
N ASP A 51 10.39 4.70 18.98
CA ASP A 51 11.36 4.50 20.05
C ASP A 51 10.82 3.48 21.05
N LYS A 52 11.59 3.21 22.12
CA LYS A 52 11.24 2.19 23.11
C LYS A 52 9.93 2.51 23.86
N SER A 53 9.48 3.76 23.86
CA SER A 53 8.25 4.16 24.53
C SER A 53 7.03 3.93 23.65
N SER A 54 7.09 4.24 22.36
CA SER A 54 5.96 4.05 21.44
C SER A 54 6.38 4.18 19.98
N GLY A 55 5.56 3.62 19.10
CA GLY A 55 5.54 3.97 17.67
C GLY A 55 4.68 5.19 17.37
N SER A 56 4.21 5.26 16.13
CA SER A 56 3.14 6.18 15.74
C SER A 56 2.36 5.69 14.52
N GLY A 57 1.20 6.29 14.29
CA GLY A 57 0.40 6.00 13.10
C GLY A 57 -0.62 7.08 12.78
N PHE A 58 -1.08 7.08 11.54
CA PHE A 58 -2.12 7.97 11.03
C PHE A 58 -3.16 7.17 10.24
N GLN A 59 -4.32 7.78 10.05
CA GLN A 59 -5.41 7.21 9.27
C GLN A 59 -6.09 8.28 8.41
N SER A 60 -6.75 7.86 7.32
CA SER A 60 -7.62 8.75 6.55
C SER A 60 -8.81 9.23 7.38
N LYS A 61 -9.21 10.48 7.19
CA LYS A 61 -10.43 11.03 7.82
C LYS A 61 -11.72 10.45 7.24
N THR A 62 -11.65 9.94 6.01
CA THR A 62 -12.78 9.35 5.29
C THR A 62 -12.59 7.85 5.11
N GLU A 63 -13.71 7.12 5.09
CA GLU A 63 -13.79 5.72 4.68
C GLU A 63 -14.15 5.62 3.21
N TYR A 64 -13.62 4.59 2.56
CA TYR A 64 -13.81 4.35 1.14
C TYR A 64 -14.37 2.95 0.95
N LEU A 65 -15.36 2.81 0.07
CA LEU A 65 -15.75 1.51 -0.46
C LEU A 65 -15.29 1.49 -1.92
N PHE A 66 -14.17 0.80 -2.15
CA PHE A 66 -13.34 0.90 -3.35
C PHE A 66 -12.56 2.22 -3.47
N GLY A 67 -11.43 2.17 -4.17
CA GLY A 67 -10.57 3.31 -4.44
C GLY A 67 -9.24 2.91 -5.06
N LYS A 68 -8.54 3.89 -5.63
CA LYS A 68 -7.10 3.83 -5.89
C LYS A 68 -6.38 4.79 -4.94
N ILE A 69 -5.47 4.26 -4.14
CA ILE A 69 -4.70 5.02 -3.17
C ILE A 69 -3.22 4.84 -3.49
N ASP A 70 -2.56 5.93 -3.86
CA ASP A 70 -1.11 6.00 -4.05
C ASP A 70 -0.46 6.71 -2.86
N MET A 71 0.66 6.18 -2.37
CA MET A 71 1.46 6.80 -1.32
C MET A 71 2.94 6.68 -1.68
N GLN A 72 3.68 7.78 -1.60
CA GLN A 72 5.14 7.70 -1.67
C GLN A 72 5.72 7.47 -0.28
N ILE A 73 6.50 6.41 -0.12
CA ILE A 73 7.07 6.01 1.16
C ILE A 73 8.59 5.89 1.01
N LYS A 74 9.31 6.39 2.02
CA LYS A 74 10.74 6.16 2.22
C LYS A 74 10.95 5.51 3.58
N LEU A 75 11.57 4.34 3.58
CA LEU A 75 11.67 3.47 4.76
C LEU A 75 12.81 3.88 5.70
N VAL A 76 12.84 3.25 6.88
CA VAL A 76 13.83 3.48 7.92
C VAL A 76 15.23 3.08 7.41
N PRO A 77 16.21 4.02 7.37
CA PRO A 77 17.56 3.69 6.95
C PRO A 77 18.37 2.98 8.04
N GLY A 78 19.50 2.39 7.67
CA GLY A 78 20.43 1.79 8.63
C GLY A 78 19.92 0.47 9.18
N ASN A 79 20.03 0.26 10.50
CA ASN A 79 19.51 -0.95 11.14
C ASN A 79 18.05 -0.69 11.52
N SER A 80 17.15 -1.43 10.91
CA SER A 80 15.70 -1.36 11.12
C SER A 80 15.11 -2.70 11.54
N ALA A 81 15.95 -3.65 11.95
CA ALA A 81 15.51 -4.98 12.38
C ALA A 81 14.45 -4.87 13.50
N GLY A 82 13.43 -5.72 13.44
CA GLY A 82 12.29 -5.77 14.34
C GLY A 82 11.27 -4.66 14.14
N THR A 83 11.48 -3.70 13.23
CA THR A 83 10.50 -2.65 12.91
C THR A 83 9.61 -3.05 11.74
N VAL A 84 8.36 -2.58 11.76
CA VAL A 84 7.40 -2.71 10.65
C VAL A 84 6.85 -1.33 10.32
N THR A 85 7.09 -0.89 9.09
CA THR A 85 6.41 0.27 8.49
C THR A 85 5.21 -0.24 7.72
N THR A 86 4.05 0.39 7.80
CA THR A 86 2.83 -0.10 7.14
C THR A 86 2.18 0.96 6.24
N PHE A 87 1.40 0.46 5.29
CA PHE A 87 0.41 1.20 4.51
C PHE A 87 -0.70 0.21 4.14
N TYR A 88 -1.90 0.37 4.69
CA TYR A 88 -2.96 -0.63 4.56
C TYR A 88 -4.35 -0.01 4.55
N LEU A 89 -5.34 -0.78 4.09
CA LEU A 89 -6.76 -0.47 4.20
C LEU A 89 -7.38 -1.42 5.20
N LYS A 90 -8.22 -0.93 6.11
CA LYS A 90 -8.92 -1.78 7.09
C LYS A 90 -10.31 -1.26 7.41
N SER A 91 -11.28 -2.17 7.52
CA SER A 91 -12.61 -1.84 8.03
C SER A 91 -12.68 -1.94 9.55
N GLU A 92 -13.66 -1.30 10.16
CA GLU A 92 -13.95 -1.49 11.58
C GLU A 92 -14.70 -2.82 11.85
N GLY A 93 -14.82 -3.17 13.13
CA GLY A 93 -15.56 -4.34 13.61
C GLY A 93 -14.74 -5.64 13.74
N SER A 94 -15.38 -6.66 14.30
CA SER A 94 -14.75 -7.96 14.61
C SER A 94 -14.58 -8.89 13.41
N THR A 95 -15.28 -8.63 12.31
CA THR A 95 -15.17 -9.37 11.05
C THR A 95 -14.56 -8.47 9.97
N TRP A 96 -13.48 -7.78 10.30
CA TRP A 96 -12.95 -6.74 9.41
C TRP A 96 -12.43 -7.29 8.09
N ASP A 97 -12.41 -6.43 7.08
CA ASP A 97 -11.69 -6.64 5.84
C ASP A 97 -10.41 -5.79 5.87
N GLU A 98 -9.32 -6.26 5.26
CA GLU A 98 -8.04 -5.56 5.27
C GLU A 98 -7.15 -5.92 4.07
N ILE A 99 -6.34 -4.95 3.61
CA ILE A 99 -5.41 -5.07 2.48
C ILE A 99 -4.09 -4.41 2.87
N ASP A 100 -3.00 -5.17 2.88
CA ASP A 100 -1.77 -4.74 3.55
C ASP A 100 -0.57 -4.56 2.60
N PHE A 101 0.17 -3.48 2.84
CA PHE A 101 1.62 -3.44 2.70
C PHE A 101 2.28 -3.32 4.07
N GLU A 102 3.19 -4.23 4.37
CA GLU A 102 4.03 -4.20 5.56
C GLU A 102 5.50 -4.34 5.14
N PHE A 103 6.32 -3.36 5.53
CA PHE A 103 7.75 -3.34 5.23
C PHE A 103 8.51 -3.80 6.47
N LEU A 104 9.03 -5.03 6.41
CA LEU A 104 9.75 -5.66 7.49
C LEU A 104 11.21 -5.21 7.43
N GLY A 105 11.64 -4.47 8.45
CA GLY A 105 12.99 -3.97 8.55
C GLY A 105 14.03 -5.07 8.76
N ASN A 106 15.30 -4.71 8.58
CA ASN A 106 16.40 -5.66 8.62
C ASN A 106 17.67 -5.03 9.19
N MET A 107 18.70 -5.85 9.39
CA MET A 107 20.02 -5.36 9.80
C MET A 107 20.63 -4.49 8.70
N SER A 108 21.53 -3.58 9.07
CA SER A 108 22.21 -2.72 8.10
C SER A 108 22.92 -3.54 7.02
N GLY A 109 22.61 -3.25 5.76
CA GLY A 109 23.17 -3.94 4.59
C GLY A 109 22.35 -5.14 4.11
N ASP A 110 21.39 -5.63 4.91
CA ASP A 110 20.47 -6.69 4.49
C ASP A 110 19.19 -6.10 3.87
N PRO A 111 18.55 -6.81 2.92
CA PRO A 111 17.39 -6.29 2.20
C PRO A 111 16.15 -6.20 3.10
N TYR A 112 15.35 -5.16 2.89
CA TYR A 112 13.97 -5.09 3.37
C TYR A 112 13.11 -6.19 2.74
N THR A 113 12.14 -6.69 3.50
CA THR A 113 11.07 -7.55 2.96
C THR A 113 9.78 -6.75 2.85
N LEU A 114 9.19 -6.69 1.65
CA LEU A 114 7.83 -6.22 1.45
C LEU A 114 6.86 -7.38 1.60
N HIS A 115 6.00 -7.30 2.58
CA HIS A 115 4.96 -8.27 2.90
C HIS A 115 3.60 -7.70 2.46
N THR A 116 2.77 -8.51 1.82
CA THR A 116 1.38 -8.16 1.47
C THR A 116 0.41 -9.21 2.00
N ASN A 117 -0.78 -8.81 2.44
CA ASN A 117 -1.82 -9.70 2.91
C ASN A 117 -3.22 -9.21 2.51
N VAL A 118 -4.21 -10.10 2.57
CA VAL A 118 -5.62 -9.78 2.33
C VAL A 118 -6.49 -10.54 3.34
N TYR A 119 -7.18 -9.78 4.18
CA TYR A 119 -8.16 -10.29 5.13
C TYR A 119 -9.57 -10.09 4.61
N THR A 120 -10.38 -11.12 4.79
CA THR A 120 -11.82 -11.07 4.55
C THR A 120 -12.54 -11.65 5.75
N GLN A 121 -13.46 -10.89 6.35
CA GLN A 121 -14.18 -11.29 7.56
C GLN A 121 -13.27 -11.74 8.72
N GLY A 122 -12.15 -11.05 8.91
CA GLY A 122 -11.14 -11.34 9.94
C GLY A 122 -10.20 -12.49 9.58
N LYS A 123 -10.36 -13.13 8.41
CA LYS A 123 -9.50 -14.23 7.96
C LYS A 123 -8.49 -13.76 6.92
N GLY A 124 -7.24 -13.67 7.35
CA GLY A 124 -6.06 -13.42 6.52
C GLY A 124 -5.50 -14.73 5.96
N ASP A 125 -4.27 -15.04 6.34
CA ASP A 125 -3.46 -16.19 5.91
C ASP A 125 -3.11 -16.20 4.41
N LYS A 126 -2.97 -15.01 3.81
CA LYS A 126 -2.70 -14.84 2.37
C LYS A 126 -1.42 -14.06 2.13
N GLU A 127 -0.39 -14.34 2.91
CA GLU A 127 0.86 -13.60 2.90
C GLU A 127 1.64 -13.88 1.61
N GLN A 128 2.13 -12.82 0.97
CA GLN A 128 3.17 -12.90 -0.06
C GLN A 128 4.29 -11.93 0.32
N GLN A 129 5.54 -12.38 0.21
CA GLN A 129 6.71 -11.58 0.57
C GLN A 129 7.65 -11.43 -0.63
N PHE A 130 8.26 -10.25 -0.73
CA PHE A 130 9.14 -9.88 -1.82
C PHE A 130 10.37 -9.14 -1.30
N TYR A 131 11.51 -9.33 -1.95
CA TYR A 131 12.55 -8.30 -1.96
C TYR A 131 12.19 -7.20 -2.97
N LEU A 132 12.77 -6.01 -2.81
CA LEU A 132 12.61 -4.91 -3.76
C LEU A 132 13.82 -4.82 -4.69
N TRP A 133 13.61 -4.39 -5.93
CA TRP A 133 14.66 -4.20 -6.95
C TRP A 133 15.42 -2.87 -6.80
N PHE A 134 15.30 -2.23 -5.64
CA PHE A 134 15.94 -0.97 -5.27
C PHE A 134 16.09 -0.91 -3.74
N ASP A 135 16.88 0.05 -3.25
CA ASP A 135 16.97 0.38 -1.83
C ASP A 135 15.81 1.31 -1.42
N PRO A 136 14.79 0.83 -0.68
CA PRO A 136 13.61 1.61 -0.32
C PRO A 136 13.89 2.66 0.78
N THR A 137 15.11 2.70 1.32
CA THR A 137 15.53 3.69 2.33
C THR A 137 16.20 4.91 1.69
N ALA A 138 16.75 4.74 0.48
CA ALA A 138 17.50 5.78 -0.22
C ALA A 138 16.59 6.88 -0.80
N ASN A 139 15.45 6.50 -1.37
CA ASN A 139 14.52 7.40 -2.03
C ASN A 139 13.06 7.07 -1.73
N PHE A 140 12.17 7.99 -2.09
CA PHE A 140 10.73 7.73 -2.04
C PHE A 140 10.31 6.91 -3.27
N HIS A 141 9.54 5.86 -3.02
CA HIS A 141 8.92 5.02 -4.04
C HIS A 141 7.41 5.01 -3.86
N THR A 142 6.66 4.84 -4.96
CA THR A 142 5.19 4.86 -4.95
C THR A 142 4.68 3.45 -4.68
N TYR A 143 3.86 3.31 -3.65
CA TYR A 143 3.13 2.09 -3.34
C TYR A 143 1.65 2.37 -3.53
N SER A 144 0.97 1.51 -4.28
CA SER A 144 -0.43 1.75 -4.64
C SER A 144 -1.31 0.55 -4.32
N ILE A 145 -2.47 0.84 -3.75
CA ILE A 145 -3.57 -0.10 -3.59
C ILE A 145 -4.68 0.35 -4.55
N LEU A 146 -4.90 -0.43 -5.60
CA LEU A 146 -6.12 -0.31 -6.41
C LEU A 146 -7.08 -1.39 -5.93
N TRP A 147 -8.23 -0.98 -5.40
CA TRP A 147 -9.27 -1.86 -4.90
C TRP A 147 -10.59 -1.49 -5.57
N ASN A 148 -11.10 -2.38 -6.43
CA ASN A 148 -12.37 -2.21 -7.11
C ASN A 148 -13.26 -3.46 -6.90
N PRO A 149 -14.52 -3.48 -7.37
CA PRO A 149 -15.43 -4.61 -7.12
C PRO A 149 -14.94 -5.98 -7.62
N GLN A 150 -14.03 -5.99 -8.59
CA GLN A 150 -13.56 -7.18 -9.29
C GLN A 150 -12.19 -7.65 -8.82
N ARG A 151 -11.35 -6.77 -8.27
CA ARG A 151 -9.96 -7.10 -7.92
C ARG A 151 -9.30 -6.08 -6.99
N ILE A 152 -8.23 -6.55 -6.38
CA ILE A 152 -7.20 -5.74 -5.74
C ILE A 152 -5.93 -5.89 -6.55
N ILE A 153 -5.28 -4.78 -6.91
CA ILE A 153 -3.96 -4.76 -7.55
C ILE A 153 -3.03 -3.96 -6.67
N LEU A 154 -1.93 -4.57 -6.27
CA LEU A 154 -0.87 -3.95 -5.48
C LEU A 154 0.32 -3.67 -6.40
N THR A 155 0.77 -2.41 -6.44
CA THR A 155 1.90 -2.00 -7.29
C THR A 155 2.98 -1.26 -6.52
N VAL A 156 4.22 -1.41 -7.00
CA VAL A 156 5.39 -0.63 -6.59
C VAL A 156 5.93 0.08 -7.82
N ASP A 157 5.94 1.41 -7.82
CA ASP A 157 6.31 2.25 -8.98
C ASP A 157 5.64 1.78 -10.29
N ASP A 158 4.30 1.69 -10.27
CA ASP A 158 3.46 1.20 -11.37
C ASP A 158 3.75 -0.24 -11.84
N THR A 159 4.62 -0.98 -11.13
CA THR A 159 4.89 -2.40 -11.40
C THR A 159 4.01 -3.27 -10.51
N PRO A 160 3.09 -4.06 -11.07
CA PRO A 160 2.24 -4.95 -10.28
C PRO A 160 3.08 -6.05 -9.63
N ILE A 161 2.86 -6.24 -8.33
CA ILE A 161 3.51 -7.31 -7.55
C ILE A 161 2.51 -8.39 -7.13
N ARG A 162 1.22 -8.04 -7.06
CA ARG A 162 0.14 -8.93 -6.67
C ARG A 162 -1.19 -8.49 -7.26
N GLU A 163 -1.99 -9.46 -7.68
CA GLU A 163 -3.42 -9.30 -7.94
C GLU A 163 -4.21 -10.29 -7.07
N PHE A 164 -5.28 -9.83 -6.45
CA PHE A 164 -6.27 -10.66 -5.77
C PHE A 164 -7.63 -10.41 -6.39
N LYS A 165 -8.11 -11.37 -7.19
CA LYS A 165 -9.37 -11.25 -7.92
C LYS A 165 -10.56 -11.61 -7.02
N ASN A 166 -11.72 -11.00 -7.30
CA ASN A 166 -12.97 -11.40 -6.70
C ASN A 166 -13.38 -12.78 -7.25
N HIS A 167 -13.29 -13.79 -6.39
CA HIS A 167 -13.57 -15.19 -6.67
C HIS A 167 -14.77 -15.71 -5.86
N GLU A 168 -15.73 -14.85 -5.54
CA GLU A 168 -16.94 -15.25 -4.79
C GLU A 168 -17.75 -16.34 -5.50
N SER A 169 -17.70 -16.39 -6.84
CA SER A 169 -18.36 -17.44 -7.64
C SER A 169 -17.84 -18.86 -7.33
N ILE A 170 -16.64 -18.99 -6.77
CA ILE A 170 -16.06 -20.26 -6.31
C ILE A 170 -15.96 -20.35 -4.78
N GLY A 171 -16.62 -19.43 -4.08
CA GLY A 171 -16.72 -19.40 -2.61
C GLY A 171 -15.52 -18.77 -1.90
N VAL A 172 -14.68 -17.99 -2.61
CA VAL A 172 -13.63 -17.18 -1.97
C VAL A 172 -14.19 -15.80 -1.69
N LEU A 173 -14.20 -15.40 -0.42
CA LEU A 173 -14.68 -14.08 -0.03
C LEU A 173 -13.79 -12.97 -0.59
N PHE A 174 -14.39 -11.80 -0.81
CA PHE A 174 -13.71 -10.60 -1.30
C PHE A 174 -14.20 -9.37 -0.52
N PRO A 175 -13.32 -8.41 -0.20
CA PRO A 175 -13.72 -7.22 0.55
C PRO A 175 -14.51 -6.27 -0.36
N LYS A 176 -15.84 -6.40 -0.40
CA LYS A 176 -16.71 -5.56 -1.26
C LYS A 176 -17.86 -4.87 -0.54
N ASN A 177 -18.08 -5.18 0.74
CA ASN A 177 -19.28 -4.74 1.46
C ASN A 177 -18.97 -3.79 2.63
N LYS A 178 -17.69 -3.64 3.00
CA LYS A 178 -17.28 -2.86 4.16
C LYS A 178 -16.39 -1.70 3.74
N PRO A 179 -16.81 -0.46 3.99
CA PRO A 179 -15.92 0.69 3.83
C PRO A 179 -14.66 0.52 4.70
N MET A 180 -13.52 0.93 4.17
CA MET A 180 -12.23 0.86 4.84
C MET A 180 -11.60 2.26 4.94
N ARG A 181 -10.91 2.52 6.05
CA ARG A 181 -9.97 3.65 6.12
C ARG A 181 -8.61 3.20 5.62
N MET A 182 -7.85 4.16 5.13
CA MET A 182 -6.42 3.99 4.95
C MET A 182 -5.71 4.24 6.27
N TYR A 183 -4.72 3.42 6.56
CA TYR A 183 -3.86 3.52 7.72
C TYR A 183 -2.40 3.41 7.31
N ALA A 184 -1.53 4.01 8.11
CA ALA A 184 -0.10 3.77 8.06
C ALA A 184 0.48 3.94 9.47
N SER A 185 1.42 3.07 9.82
CA SER A 185 2.03 3.00 11.14
C SER A 185 3.48 2.60 11.07
N LEU A 186 4.23 2.92 12.13
CA LEU A 186 5.57 2.41 12.38
C LEU A 186 5.59 1.85 13.79
N TRP A 187 5.88 0.56 13.93
CA TRP A 187 5.81 -0.14 15.20
C TRP A 187 6.84 -1.28 15.29
N ASN A 188 7.03 -1.81 16.49
CA ASN A 188 7.92 -2.92 16.77
C ASN A 188 7.18 -4.25 16.73
N ALA A 189 7.71 -5.21 15.97
CA ALA A 189 7.15 -6.55 15.80
C ALA A 189 8.25 -7.62 15.95
N ASP A 190 9.01 -7.51 17.04
CA ASP A 190 10.17 -8.35 17.36
C ASP A 190 9.90 -9.85 17.24
N ASP A 191 8.67 -10.29 17.46
CA ASP A 191 8.31 -11.70 17.48
C ASP A 191 8.29 -12.34 16.09
N TRP A 192 8.26 -11.56 15.01
CA TRP A 192 8.14 -12.14 13.66
C TRP A 192 8.79 -11.34 12.52
N ALA A 193 8.99 -10.02 12.64
CA ALA A 193 9.34 -9.16 11.51
C ALA A 193 10.67 -9.53 10.82
N THR A 194 11.75 -9.65 11.58
CA THR A 194 13.08 -9.87 10.98
C THR A 194 13.55 -11.29 11.20
N ARG A 195 13.76 -12.01 10.09
CA ARG A 195 14.16 -13.43 10.07
C ARG A 195 13.21 -14.31 10.93
N GLY A 196 11.91 -14.08 10.80
CA GLY A 196 10.90 -14.82 11.56
C GLY A 196 10.99 -14.56 13.08
N GLY A 197 11.46 -13.38 13.49
CA GLY A 197 11.58 -12.97 14.89
C GLY A 197 12.90 -13.34 15.56
N LEU A 198 13.86 -13.91 14.83
CA LEU A 198 15.19 -14.26 15.38
C LEU A 198 16.05 -13.02 15.68
N VAL A 199 15.84 -11.92 14.95
CA VAL A 199 16.58 -10.67 15.14
C VAL A 199 15.64 -9.63 15.75
N LYS A 200 16.05 -9.09 16.90
CA LYS A 200 15.28 -8.14 17.72
C LYS A 200 15.71 -6.71 17.44
N THR A 201 14.84 -5.76 17.80
CA THR A 201 15.10 -4.33 17.63
C THR A 201 16.24 -3.88 18.53
N ASP A 202 17.28 -3.31 17.92
CA ASP A 202 18.33 -2.60 18.64
C ASP A 202 17.87 -1.17 18.98
N TRP A 203 17.26 -1.00 20.14
CA TRP A 203 16.76 0.29 20.61
C TRP A 203 17.84 1.37 20.77
N SER A 204 19.14 1.03 20.76
CA SER A 204 20.21 2.04 20.73
C SER A 204 20.27 2.81 19.39
N LYS A 205 19.57 2.30 18.37
CA LYS A 205 19.43 2.93 17.04
C LYS A 205 18.18 3.81 16.90
N ALA A 206 17.34 3.86 17.94
CA ALA A 206 16.18 4.73 17.96
C ALA A 206 16.59 6.23 17.99
N PRO A 207 15.77 7.14 17.45
CA PRO A 207 14.47 6.87 16.84
C PRO A 207 14.59 6.31 15.41
N PHE A 208 13.79 5.28 15.13
CA PHE A 208 13.55 4.82 13.76
C PHE A 208 12.56 5.78 13.10
N MET A 209 12.74 6.12 11.82
CA MET A 209 11.89 7.09 11.14
C MET A 209 11.52 6.66 9.72
N ALA A 210 10.22 6.62 9.45
CA ALA A 210 9.66 6.41 8.12
C ALA A 210 9.00 7.70 7.63
N SER A 211 9.06 7.96 6.32
CA SER A 211 8.53 9.18 5.71
C SER A 211 7.50 8.85 4.63
N TYR A 212 6.44 9.65 4.58
CA TYR A 212 5.31 9.51 3.68
C TYR A 212 5.05 10.84 2.98
N ARG A 213 4.73 10.82 1.68
CA ARG A 213 4.38 12.03 0.91
C ARG A 213 3.46 11.70 -0.26
N ASN A 214 2.92 12.75 -0.87
CA ASN A 214 2.20 12.68 -2.14
C ASN A 214 1.05 11.65 -2.13
N ILE A 215 0.25 11.66 -1.06
CA ILE A 215 -0.93 10.81 -0.91
C ILE A 215 -1.98 11.16 -1.98
N LYS A 216 -2.35 10.22 -2.85
CA LYS A 216 -3.41 10.44 -3.84
C LYS A 216 -4.51 9.43 -3.62
N ILE A 217 -5.72 9.92 -3.40
CA ILE A 217 -6.91 9.08 -3.21
C ILE A 217 -7.90 9.42 -4.32
N ASP A 218 -8.17 8.46 -5.19
CA ASP A 218 -9.31 8.50 -6.12
C ASP A 218 -10.33 7.45 -5.70
N SER A 219 -11.49 7.91 -5.23
CA SER A 219 -12.62 7.07 -4.81
C SER A 219 -13.89 7.36 -5.62
N LYS A 220 -13.77 8.01 -6.78
CA LYS A 220 -14.92 8.32 -7.63
C LYS A 220 -15.27 7.10 -8.50
N PRO A 221 -16.50 6.55 -8.42
CA PRO A 221 -16.87 5.35 -9.17
C PRO A 221 -16.79 5.48 -10.70
N ASN A 222 -16.83 6.71 -11.23
CA ASN A 222 -16.79 6.98 -12.68
C ASN A 222 -15.35 7.16 -13.22
N SER A 223 -14.34 7.03 -12.37
CA SER A 223 -12.94 7.12 -12.79
C SER A 223 -12.45 5.80 -13.41
N ASN A 224 -11.43 5.89 -14.28
CA ASN A 224 -10.89 4.74 -15.02
C ASN A 224 -10.40 3.58 -14.11
N TRP A 225 -10.02 3.86 -12.86
CA TRP A 225 -9.56 2.82 -11.93
C TRP A 225 -10.67 1.84 -11.50
N TYR A 226 -11.94 2.27 -11.55
CA TYR A 226 -13.07 1.50 -11.01
C TYR A 226 -13.33 0.20 -11.78
N THR A 227 -13.01 0.17 -13.07
CA THR A 227 -13.10 -1.01 -13.93
C THR A 227 -11.73 -1.47 -14.43
N GLN A 228 -10.65 -0.94 -13.85
CA GLN A 228 -9.30 -1.25 -14.31
C GLN A 228 -8.96 -2.72 -14.09
N GLU A 229 -8.32 -3.30 -15.11
CA GLU A 229 -7.81 -4.66 -15.15
C GLU A 229 -6.32 -4.63 -15.53
N MET A 230 -5.60 -5.73 -15.27
CA MET A 230 -4.24 -5.87 -15.79
C MET A 230 -4.26 -6.27 -17.26
N ASP A 231 -3.63 -5.43 -18.10
CA ASP A 231 -3.33 -5.79 -19.48
C ASP A 231 -2.23 -6.86 -19.58
N SER A 232 -1.98 -7.37 -20.79
CA SER A 232 -0.97 -8.41 -21.02
C SER A 232 0.44 -7.99 -20.59
N THR A 233 0.78 -6.71 -20.75
CA THR A 233 2.04 -6.12 -20.30
C THR A 233 2.18 -6.17 -18.78
N SER A 234 1.15 -5.74 -18.06
CA SER A 234 1.09 -5.75 -16.60
C SER A 234 1.14 -7.16 -16.05
N GLN A 235 0.43 -8.11 -16.68
CA GLN A 235 0.50 -9.52 -16.32
C GLN A 235 1.91 -10.11 -16.53
N ALA A 236 2.58 -9.77 -17.63
CA ALA A 236 3.95 -10.21 -17.87
C ALA A 236 4.92 -9.64 -16.83
N ARG A 237 4.76 -8.35 -16.44
CA ARG A 237 5.53 -7.72 -15.36
C ARG A 237 5.29 -8.39 -14.01
N LEU A 238 4.04 -8.68 -13.67
CA LEU A 238 3.67 -9.39 -12.45
C LEU A 238 4.40 -10.74 -12.36
N ARG A 239 4.34 -11.55 -13.43
CA ARG A 239 5.04 -12.84 -13.50
C ARG A 239 6.55 -12.68 -13.36
N TRP A 240 7.13 -11.65 -13.97
CA TRP A 240 8.56 -11.36 -13.83
C TRP A 240 8.92 -10.97 -12.40
N VAL A 241 8.14 -10.12 -11.72
CA VAL A 241 8.37 -9.77 -10.32
C VAL A 241 8.28 -11.02 -9.44
N GLN A 242 7.21 -11.79 -9.59
CA GLN A 242 7.01 -13.02 -8.80
C GLN A 242 8.14 -14.02 -9.01
N LYS A 243 8.65 -14.17 -10.24
CA LYS A 243 9.76 -15.07 -10.53
C LYS A 243 11.09 -14.62 -9.91
N ASN A 244 11.37 -13.32 -9.89
CA ASN A 244 12.71 -12.81 -9.54
C ASN A 244 12.82 -12.27 -8.11
N TYR A 245 11.72 -11.87 -7.48
CA TYR A 245 11.74 -11.13 -6.22
C TYR A 245 10.84 -11.71 -5.13
N MET A 246 9.89 -12.59 -5.45
CA MET A 246 9.05 -13.22 -4.43
C MET A 246 9.83 -14.26 -3.65
N ILE A 247 9.79 -14.16 -2.32
CA ILE A 247 10.51 -15.03 -1.39
C ILE A 247 9.57 -15.92 -0.57
N TYR A 248 8.29 -15.56 -0.47
CA TYR A 248 7.25 -16.37 0.15
C TYR A 248 5.93 -16.19 -0.58
N ASN A 249 5.19 -17.28 -0.75
CA ASN A 249 3.84 -17.27 -1.31
C ASN A 249 2.98 -18.33 -0.62
N TYR A 250 1.94 -17.89 0.09
CA TYR A 250 1.00 -18.76 0.77
C TYR A 250 0.36 -19.82 -0.16
N CYS A 251 0.13 -19.48 -1.44
CA CYS A 251 -0.45 -20.41 -2.42
C CYS A 251 0.39 -21.68 -2.64
N THR A 252 1.71 -21.61 -2.40
CA THR A 252 2.65 -22.72 -2.59
C THR A 252 3.18 -23.28 -1.27
N ASP A 253 2.66 -22.81 -0.14
CA ASP A 253 3.05 -23.28 1.19
C ASP A 253 2.28 -24.55 1.58
N HIS A 254 2.76 -25.69 1.10
CA HIS A 254 2.16 -27.00 1.40
C HIS A 254 2.27 -27.41 2.88
N LYS A 255 3.17 -26.79 3.65
CA LYS A 255 3.28 -27.06 5.09
C LYS A 255 2.13 -26.40 5.83
N ARG A 256 1.80 -25.16 5.46
CA ARG A 256 0.66 -24.43 6.03
C ARG A 256 -0.68 -24.92 5.49
N PHE A 257 -0.74 -25.33 4.23
CA PHE A 257 -1.94 -25.83 3.56
C PHE A 257 -1.77 -27.30 3.12
N PRO A 258 -1.75 -28.26 4.06
CA PRO A 258 -1.52 -29.67 3.75
C PRO A 258 -2.67 -30.31 2.96
N GLN A 259 -3.86 -29.68 2.96
CA GLN A 259 -5.05 -30.15 2.22
C GLN A 259 -5.13 -29.63 0.79
N GLY A 260 -4.08 -28.96 0.30
CA GLY A 260 -4.02 -28.35 -1.03
C GLY A 260 -4.08 -26.83 -0.97
N ALA A 261 -3.68 -26.20 -2.09
CA ALA A 261 -3.64 -24.75 -2.19
C ALA A 261 -5.04 -24.13 -2.00
N PRO A 262 -5.14 -22.92 -1.40
CA PRO A 262 -6.39 -22.17 -1.34
C PRO A 262 -7.05 -22.02 -2.73
N LYS A 263 -8.39 -21.96 -2.76
CA LYS A 263 -9.16 -22.03 -4.02
C LYS A 263 -8.82 -20.90 -5.00
N GLU A 264 -8.53 -19.72 -4.50
CA GLU A 264 -8.12 -18.57 -5.33
C GLU A 264 -6.76 -18.76 -6.00
N CYS A 265 -5.95 -19.72 -5.53
CA CYS A 265 -4.64 -20.03 -6.08
C CYS A 265 -4.71 -21.08 -7.20
N THR A 266 -5.82 -21.83 -7.31
CA THR A 266 -5.95 -22.96 -8.24
C THR A 266 -6.68 -22.60 -9.53
N THR A 267 -7.37 -21.46 -9.57
CA THR A 267 -7.88 -20.90 -10.83
C THR A 267 -6.72 -20.32 -11.62
N SER A 268 -6.47 -20.91 -12.80
CA SER A 268 -5.48 -20.41 -13.77
C SER A 268 -5.66 -18.91 -13.98
N SER A 269 -4.57 -18.17 -13.77
CA SER A 269 -4.46 -16.71 -13.89
C SER A 269 -4.88 -16.19 -15.24
#